data_AF-A0A1S2PU12-F1
#
_entry.id   AF-A0A1S2PU12-F1
#
_cell.length_a   1.000
_cell.length_b   1.000
_cell.length_c   1.000
_cell.angle_alpha   90.00
_cell.angle_beta   90.00
_cell.angle_gamma   90.00
#
_symmetry.space_group_name_H-M   'P 1'
#
loop_
_entity.id
_entity.type
_entity.pdbx_description
1 polymer ?
#
loop_
_entity_poly.entity_id
_entity_poly.type
_entity_poly.pdbx_seq_one_letter_code
_entity_poly.pdbx_strand_id
1 'polypeptide(L)'
;MGGRATSVEDAVAKRQEQAAPDAVMTRIGQVVMLHHGGDREEARNRFLQLWAEIGEDGDPLHRCTLAHYMADTQDEPDDELAWDLRALSAAEELTDERLAEHDGALVVRAFYPSLHLNLAADYVKLGRSEAARVHLGRARGAAGTLGDDGYGEGVRAAIGRLEQRLAEEEPPGGVPEPGPLDGPGGETLGPPRRRP
;
A
#
# COMPACT_ATOMS: atom_id res chain seq x y z
N MET A 1 -23.53 -23.51 -45.39
CA MET A 1 -24.31 -22.52 -44.61
C MET A 1 -24.54 -23.11 -43.23
N GLY A 2 -23.94 -22.51 -42.21
CA GLY A 2 -24.03 -22.96 -40.82
C GLY A 2 -23.42 -21.88 -39.94
N GLY A 3 -24.03 -20.68 -39.97
CA GLY A 3 -23.64 -19.56 -39.13
C GLY A 3 -24.01 -19.89 -37.69
N ARG A 4 -22.99 -20.01 -36.84
CA ARG A 4 -23.10 -20.26 -35.41
C ARG A 4 -23.83 -19.07 -34.78
N ALA A 5 -25.06 -19.29 -34.31
CA ALA A 5 -25.73 -18.37 -33.42
C ALA A 5 -24.97 -18.35 -32.09
N THR A 6 -24.18 -17.32 -31.85
CA THR A 6 -23.80 -16.90 -30.50
C THR A 6 -25.09 -16.38 -29.86
N SER A 7 -25.67 -17.18 -28.95
CA SER A 7 -27.06 -17.07 -28.52
C SER A 7 -27.26 -15.83 -27.64
N VAL A 8 -28.43 -15.20 -27.73
CA VAL A 8 -28.84 -14.05 -26.89
C VAL A 8 -28.67 -14.36 -25.39
N GLU A 9 -28.74 -15.63 -25.02
CA GLU A 9 -28.49 -16.14 -23.67
C GLU A 9 -27.06 -15.89 -23.19
N ASP A 10 -26.04 -16.04 -24.06
CA ASP A 10 -24.64 -15.76 -23.72
C ASP A 10 -24.42 -14.26 -23.47
N ALA A 11 -25.12 -13.42 -24.24
CA ALA A 11 -25.08 -11.96 -24.06
C ALA A 11 -25.82 -11.51 -22.80
N VAL A 12 -26.92 -12.19 -22.42
CA VAL A 12 -27.65 -11.95 -21.17
C VAL A 12 -26.84 -12.42 -19.97
N ALA A 13 -26.23 -13.61 -20.04
CA ALA A 13 -25.34 -14.13 -18.99
C ALA A 13 -24.15 -13.20 -18.77
N LYS A 14 -23.46 -12.78 -19.84
CA LYS A 14 -22.35 -11.81 -19.75
C LYS A 14 -22.78 -10.46 -19.18
N ARG A 15 -23.98 -9.98 -19.50
CA ARG A 15 -24.54 -8.74 -18.93
C ARG A 15 -24.91 -8.88 -17.46
N GLN A 16 -25.44 -10.03 -17.04
CA GLN A 16 -25.74 -10.33 -15.63
C GLN A 16 -24.45 -10.49 -14.81
N GLU A 17 -23.44 -11.14 -15.39
CA GLU A 17 -22.09 -11.27 -14.82
C GLU A 17 -21.36 -9.94 -14.70
N GLN A 18 -21.66 -8.93 -15.54
CA GLN A 18 -21.14 -7.56 -15.39
C GLN A 18 -21.96 -6.71 -14.42
N ALA A 19 -23.28 -6.92 -14.35
CA ALA A 19 -24.16 -6.18 -13.44
C ALA A 19 -23.97 -6.56 -11.96
N ALA A 20 -23.57 -7.80 -11.66
CA ALA A 20 -23.29 -8.24 -10.30
C ALA A 20 -22.04 -7.56 -9.69
N PRO A 21 -20.89 -7.47 -10.39
CA PRO A 21 -19.75 -6.65 -10.01
C PRO A 21 -20.07 -5.19 -9.73
N ASP A 22 -20.83 -4.55 -10.62
CA ASP A 22 -21.27 -3.17 -10.46
C ASP A 22 -22.13 -3.00 -9.18
N ALA A 23 -22.94 -4.00 -8.83
CA ALA A 23 -23.72 -4.01 -7.60
C ALA A 23 -22.85 -4.17 -6.34
N VAL A 24 -21.79 -4.97 -6.38
CA VAL A 24 -20.83 -5.12 -5.27
C VAL A 24 -20.08 -3.81 -5.03
N MET A 25 -19.52 -3.20 -6.08
CA MET A 25 -18.82 -1.91 -5.97
C MET A 25 -19.74 -0.80 -5.45
N THR A 26 -21.00 -0.79 -5.88
CA THR A 26 -22.00 0.15 -5.36
C THR A 26 -22.22 -0.04 -3.86
N ARG A 27 -22.33 -1.28 -3.38
CA ARG A 27 -22.50 -1.58 -1.95
C ARG A 27 -21.25 -1.21 -1.14
N ILE A 28 -20.05 -1.48 -1.65
CA ILE A 28 -18.79 -1.02 -1.04
C ILE A 28 -18.84 0.51 -0.88
N GLY A 29 -19.17 1.25 -1.94
CA GLY A 29 -19.29 2.71 -1.89
C GLY A 29 -20.32 3.22 -0.87
N GLN A 30 -21.44 2.52 -0.68
CA GLN A 30 -22.42 2.85 0.35
C GLN A 30 -21.86 2.72 1.77
N VAL A 31 -21.08 1.66 2.03
CA VAL A 31 -20.44 1.46 3.34
C VAL A 31 -19.33 2.48 3.58
N VAL A 32 -18.57 2.87 2.54
CA VAL A 32 -17.59 3.97 2.62
C VAL A 32 -18.26 5.28 3.01
N MET A 33 -19.38 5.64 2.39
CA MET A 33 -20.13 6.85 2.76
C MET A 33 -20.61 6.79 4.21
N LEU A 34 -21.06 5.63 4.69
CA LEU A 34 -21.45 5.42 6.09
C LEU A 34 -20.24 5.60 7.02
N HIS A 35 -19.09 5.02 6.68
CA HIS A 35 -17.86 5.16 7.45
C HIS A 35 -17.47 6.64 7.57
N HIS A 36 -17.46 7.39 6.47
CA HIS A 36 -17.20 8.83 6.48
C HIS A 36 -18.25 9.63 7.26
N GLY A 37 -19.47 9.10 7.42
CA GLY A 37 -20.51 9.63 8.30
C GLY A 37 -20.24 9.45 9.80
N GLY A 38 -19.18 8.71 10.17
CA GLY A 38 -18.70 8.54 11.54
C GLY A 38 -19.11 7.23 12.21
N ASP A 39 -19.95 6.41 11.58
CA ASP A 39 -20.39 5.13 12.13
C ASP A 39 -19.42 4.00 11.77
N ARG A 40 -18.25 4.01 12.42
CA ARG A 40 -17.13 3.09 12.15
C ARG A 40 -17.48 1.63 12.44
N GLU A 41 -18.16 1.36 13.55
CA GLU A 41 -18.50 -0.01 13.95
C GLU A 41 -19.50 -0.63 12.98
N GLU A 42 -20.55 0.09 12.60
CA GLU A 42 -21.51 -0.38 11.60
C GLU A 42 -20.84 -0.55 10.23
N ALA A 43 -19.95 0.36 9.83
CA ALA A 43 -19.19 0.20 8.59
C ALA A 43 -18.36 -1.08 8.61
N ARG A 44 -17.63 -1.36 9.69
CA ARG A 44 -16.85 -2.58 9.88
C ARG A 44 -17.74 -3.83 9.74
N ASN A 45 -18.89 -3.84 10.41
CA ASN A 45 -19.83 -4.96 10.36
C ASN A 45 -20.35 -5.22 8.94
N ARG A 46 -20.68 -4.16 8.19
CA ARG A 46 -21.14 -4.29 6.81
C ARG A 46 -20.04 -4.72 5.85
N PHE A 47 -18.83 -4.21 6.02
CA PHE A 47 -17.68 -4.66 5.24
C PHE A 47 -17.40 -6.14 5.47
N LEU A 48 -17.47 -6.63 6.71
CA LEU A 48 -17.29 -8.06 7.02
C LEU A 48 -18.35 -8.94 6.33
N GLN A 49 -19.62 -8.51 6.32
CA GLN A 49 -20.68 -9.22 5.60
C GLN A 49 -20.41 -9.26 4.09
N LEU A 50 -20.06 -8.11 3.50
CA LEU A 50 -19.69 -8.02 2.09
C LEU A 50 -18.46 -8.87 1.75
N TRP A 51 -17.45 -8.90 2.62
CA TRP A 51 -16.25 -9.73 2.44
C TRP A 51 -16.59 -11.22 2.41
N ALA A 52 -17.45 -11.67 3.33
CA ALA A 52 -17.93 -13.05 3.36
C ALA A 52 -18.73 -13.43 2.09
N GLU A 53 -19.46 -12.48 1.51
CA GLU A 53 -20.18 -12.68 0.24
C GLU A 53 -19.24 -12.72 -0.97
N ILE A 54 -18.20 -11.89 -1.00
CA ILE A 54 -17.20 -11.85 -2.09
C ILE A 54 -16.34 -13.12 -2.07
N GLY A 55 -15.93 -13.57 -0.88
CA GLY A 55 -15.07 -14.74 -0.71
C GLY A 55 -13.63 -14.50 -1.16
N GLU A 56 -12.76 -15.49 -0.90
CA GLU A 56 -11.32 -15.39 -1.24
C GLU A 56 -11.07 -15.43 -2.75
N ASP A 57 -11.93 -16.12 -3.50
CA ASP A 57 -11.88 -16.26 -4.97
C ASP A 57 -12.68 -15.16 -5.71
N GLY A 58 -13.18 -14.14 -5.00
CA GLY A 58 -13.95 -13.06 -5.60
C GLY A 58 -13.11 -12.17 -6.52
N ASP A 59 -13.77 -11.27 -7.28
CA ASP A 59 -13.07 -10.33 -8.16
C ASP A 59 -11.98 -9.55 -7.37
N PRO A 60 -10.71 -9.56 -7.81
CA PRO A 60 -9.63 -8.95 -7.06
C PRO A 60 -9.77 -7.43 -6.88
N LEU A 61 -10.46 -6.72 -7.78
CA LEU A 61 -10.76 -5.29 -7.59
C LEU A 61 -11.74 -5.08 -6.42
N HIS A 62 -12.77 -5.93 -6.29
CA HIS A 62 -13.68 -5.86 -5.14
C HIS A 62 -12.95 -6.18 -3.84
N ARG A 63 -12.15 -7.25 -3.83
CA ARG A 63 -11.35 -7.63 -2.65
C ARG A 63 -10.39 -6.51 -2.25
N CYS A 64 -9.62 -5.97 -3.20
CA CYS A 64 -8.72 -4.85 -2.99
C CYS A 64 -9.44 -3.63 -2.41
N THR A 65 -10.53 -3.19 -3.05
CA THR A 65 -11.26 -1.99 -2.64
C THR A 65 -11.88 -2.16 -1.26
N LEU A 66 -12.53 -3.30 -0.99
CA LEU A 66 -13.14 -3.56 0.30
C LEU A 66 -12.08 -3.63 1.40
N ALA A 67 -11.01 -4.41 1.21
CA ALA A 67 -9.96 -4.57 2.20
C ALA A 67 -9.29 -3.23 2.55
N HIS A 68 -9.06 -2.37 1.56
CA HIS A 68 -8.52 -1.02 1.77
C HIS A 68 -9.40 -0.19 2.73
N TYR A 69 -10.71 -0.13 2.47
CA TYR A 69 -11.61 0.62 3.36
C TYR A 69 -11.91 -0.08 4.68
N MET A 70 -11.80 -1.40 4.74
CA MET A 70 -11.95 -2.16 5.97
C MET A 70 -10.79 -1.90 6.94
N ALA A 71 -9.56 -1.71 6.42
CA ALA A 71 -8.39 -1.34 7.21
C ALA A 71 -8.67 -0.05 8.01
N ASP A 72 -9.17 0.99 7.34
CA ASP A 72 -9.51 2.28 7.96
C ASP A 72 -10.56 2.18 9.07
N THR A 73 -11.31 1.07 9.17
CA THR A 73 -12.30 0.86 10.22
C THR A 73 -11.74 0.18 11.48
N GLN A 74 -10.52 -0.36 11.45
CA GLN A 74 -9.92 -1.06 12.60
C GLN A 74 -9.46 -0.10 13.70
N ASP A 75 -9.42 -0.59 14.94
CA ASP A 75 -8.88 0.16 16.09
C ASP A 75 -7.44 -0.26 16.41
N GLU A 76 -7.14 -1.55 16.24
CA GLU A 76 -5.82 -2.12 16.53
C GLU A 76 -4.93 -2.03 15.28
N PRO A 77 -3.71 -1.47 15.37
CA PRO A 77 -2.83 -1.32 14.22
C PRO A 77 -2.40 -2.62 13.55
N ASP A 78 -2.35 -3.74 14.29
CA ASP A 78 -2.05 -5.06 13.69
C ASP A 78 -3.23 -5.56 12.82
N ASP A 79 -4.48 -5.26 13.21
CA ASP A 79 -5.67 -5.63 12.41
C ASP A 79 -5.78 -4.75 11.16
N GLU A 80 -5.51 -3.45 11.28
CA GLU A 80 -5.41 -2.51 10.15
C GLU A 80 -4.37 -3.00 9.14
N LEU A 81 -3.13 -3.27 9.60
CA LEU A 81 -2.06 -3.82 8.76
C LEU A 81 -2.48 -5.11 8.06
N ALA A 82 -3.16 -6.01 8.76
CA ALA A 82 -3.60 -7.27 8.17
C ALA A 82 -4.62 -7.06 7.04
N TRP A 83 -5.47 -6.04 7.12
CA TRP A 83 -6.40 -5.69 6.04
C TRP A 83 -5.71 -4.98 4.88
N ASP A 84 -4.80 -4.04 5.15
CA ASP A 84 -4.04 -3.38 4.08
C ASP A 84 -3.13 -4.37 3.32
N LEU A 85 -2.58 -5.40 3.99
CA LEU A 85 -1.86 -6.47 3.32
C LEU A 85 -2.76 -7.29 2.39
N ARG A 86 -4.00 -7.59 2.82
CA ARG A 86 -4.99 -8.25 1.95
C ARG A 86 -5.34 -7.38 0.74
N ALA A 87 -5.45 -6.06 0.93
CA ALA A 87 -5.72 -5.13 -0.15
C ALA A 87 -4.58 -5.14 -1.19
N LEU A 88 -3.32 -5.09 -0.73
CA LEU A 88 -2.16 -5.16 -1.60
C LEU A 88 -2.08 -6.51 -2.35
N SER A 89 -2.28 -7.64 -1.67
CA SER A 89 -2.26 -8.96 -2.33
C SER A 89 -3.31 -9.07 -3.41
N ALA A 90 -4.54 -8.60 -3.16
CA ALA A 90 -5.59 -8.58 -4.18
C ALA A 90 -5.28 -7.65 -5.36
N ALA A 91 -4.61 -6.52 -5.13
CA ALA A 91 -4.14 -5.63 -6.19
C ALA A 91 -3.02 -6.24 -7.05
N GLU A 92 -2.16 -7.06 -6.44
CA GLU A 92 -1.10 -7.80 -7.13
C GLU A 92 -1.67 -8.89 -8.04
N GLU A 93 -2.64 -9.69 -7.56
CA GLU A 93 -3.39 -10.65 -8.39
C GLU A 93 -3.96 -9.95 -9.62
N LEU A 94 -4.67 -8.85 -9.39
CA LEU A 94 -5.33 -8.06 -10.45
C LEU A 94 -4.40 -7.60 -11.57
N THR A 95 -3.14 -7.33 -11.24
CA THR A 95 -2.12 -6.95 -12.22
C THR A 95 -1.78 -8.14 -13.10
N ASP A 96 -1.67 -9.34 -12.54
CA ASP A 96 -1.38 -10.56 -13.29
C ASP A 96 -2.53 -10.94 -14.23
N GLU A 97 -3.79 -10.82 -13.79
CA GLU A 97 -4.93 -11.10 -14.68
C GLU A 97 -5.16 -10.00 -15.73
N ARG A 98 -5.08 -8.71 -15.37
CA ARG A 98 -5.36 -7.59 -16.30
C ARG A 98 -4.17 -7.20 -17.17
N LEU A 99 -2.97 -7.69 -16.93
CA LEU A 99 -1.90 -7.64 -17.93
C LEU A 99 -2.29 -8.37 -19.23
N ALA A 100 -3.27 -9.28 -19.18
CA ALA A 100 -3.90 -9.85 -20.37
C ALA A 100 -4.91 -8.92 -21.07
N GLU A 101 -5.42 -7.88 -20.38
CA GLU A 101 -6.48 -6.97 -20.83
C GLU A 101 -6.08 -5.49 -20.60
N HIS A 102 -5.43 -4.91 -21.61
CA HIS A 102 -4.65 -3.66 -21.55
C HIS A 102 -5.27 -2.42 -20.86
N ASP A 103 -6.59 -2.28 -20.77
CA ASP A 103 -7.25 -1.07 -20.23
C ASP A 103 -7.46 -1.11 -18.71
N GLY A 104 -7.58 -2.30 -18.10
CA GLY A 104 -7.85 -2.44 -16.67
C GLY A 104 -6.64 -2.14 -15.78
N ALA A 105 -5.43 -2.31 -16.32
CA ALA A 105 -4.18 -2.13 -15.58
C ALA A 105 -3.93 -0.68 -15.10
N LEU A 106 -4.50 0.33 -15.77
CA LEU A 106 -4.30 1.73 -15.40
C LEU A 106 -5.03 2.11 -14.09
N VAL A 107 -6.24 1.58 -13.88
CA VAL A 107 -7.02 1.84 -12.66
C VAL A 107 -6.32 1.25 -11.44
N VAL A 108 -5.78 0.03 -11.56
CA VAL A 108 -5.05 -0.64 -10.48
C VAL A 108 -3.76 0.09 -10.12
N ARG A 109 -3.02 0.55 -11.15
CA ARG A 109 -1.78 1.32 -10.96
C ARG A 109 -1.97 2.59 -10.14
N ALA A 110 -3.18 3.18 -10.15
CA ALA A 110 -3.49 4.35 -9.35
C ALA A 110 -3.74 4.04 -7.85
N PHE A 111 -3.97 2.77 -7.48
CA PHE A 111 -4.11 2.34 -6.08
C PHE A 111 -2.75 2.06 -5.42
N TYR A 112 -1.74 1.60 -6.16
CA TYR A 112 -0.43 1.23 -5.57
C TYR A 112 0.20 2.30 -4.67
N PRO A 113 0.18 3.60 -5.02
CA PRO A 113 0.70 4.64 -4.14
C PRO A 113 0.01 4.69 -2.77
N SER A 114 -1.33 4.61 -2.73
CA SER A 114 -2.09 4.67 -1.48
C SER A 114 -1.96 3.37 -0.68
N LEU A 115 -2.01 2.20 -1.33
CA LEU A 115 -1.83 0.90 -0.67
C LEU A 115 -0.47 0.80 0.03
N HIS A 116 0.60 1.20 -0.65
CA HIS A 116 1.92 1.22 -0.02
C HIS A 116 2.07 2.31 1.04
N LEU A 117 1.41 3.45 0.88
CA LEU A 117 1.42 4.51 1.90
C LEU A 117 0.73 4.06 3.20
N ASN A 118 -0.41 3.39 3.11
CA ASN A 118 -1.13 2.87 4.27
C ASN A 118 -0.28 1.85 5.03
N LEU A 119 0.27 0.85 4.34
CA LEU A 119 1.20 -0.12 4.94
C LEU A 119 2.38 0.56 5.63
N ALA A 120 2.93 1.60 5.02
CA ALA A 120 4.00 2.37 5.64
C ALA A 120 3.52 3.01 6.95
N ALA A 121 2.36 3.66 6.93
CA ALA A 121 1.77 4.28 8.12
C ALA A 121 1.51 3.28 9.24
N ASP A 122 1.00 2.08 8.93
CA ASP A 122 0.75 1.02 9.91
C ASP A 122 2.03 0.48 10.52
N TYR A 123 3.05 0.25 9.69
CA TYR A 123 4.36 -0.14 10.20
C TYR A 123 4.95 0.93 11.12
N VAL A 124 4.70 2.22 10.88
CA VAL A 124 5.10 3.26 11.83
C VAL A 124 4.30 3.17 13.14
N LYS A 125 2.97 2.97 13.08
CA LYS A 125 2.14 2.77 14.30
C LYS A 125 2.64 1.59 15.15
N LEU A 126 3.15 0.55 14.50
CA LEU A 126 3.70 -0.65 15.12
C LEU A 126 5.19 -0.53 15.53
N GLY A 127 5.83 0.62 15.33
CA GLY A 127 7.26 0.83 15.63
C GLY A 127 8.22 0.05 14.74
N ARG A 128 7.75 -0.41 13.56
CA ARG A 128 8.52 -1.19 12.58
C ARG A 128 9.07 -0.28 11.48
N SER A 129 9.89 0.71 11.85
CA SER A 129 10.31 1.80 10.95
C SER A 129 11.07 1.35 9.70
N GLU A 130 11.80 0.23 9.74
CA GLU A 130 12.47 -0.31 8.54
C GLU A 130 11.46 -0.76 7.48
N ALA A 131 10.44 -1.53 7.88
CA ALA A 131 9.36 -1.95 6.99
C ALA A 131 8.58 -0.74 6.47
N ALA A 132 8.34 0.25 7.33
CA ALA A 132 7.69 1.50 6.93
C ALA A 132 8.46 2.22 5.80
N ARG A 133 9.79 2.32 5.91
CA ARG A 133 10.64 2.94 4.87
C ARG A 133 10.58 2.19 3.53
N VAL A 134 10.57 0.86 3.56
CA VAL A 134 10.45 0.03 2.34
C VAL A 134 9.14 0.35 1.62
N HIS A 135 8.02 0.34 2.34
CA HIS A 135 6.71 0.61 1.77
C HIS A 135 6.56 2.06 1.32
N LEU A 136 7.09 3.02 2.07
CA LEU A 136 7.10 4.43 1.66
C LEU A 136 7.91 4.66 0.38
N GLY A 137 9.05 3.99 0.24
CA GLY A 137 9.83 4.01 -1.00
C GLY A 137 9.05 3.48 -2.20
N ARG A 138 8.25 2.43 -2.02
CA ARG A 138 7.36 1.89 -3.06
C ARG A 138 6.21 2.85 -3.39
N ALA A 139 5.58 3.45 -2.37
CA ALA A 139 4.53 4.45 -2.56
C ALA A 139 5.04 5.64 -3.40
N ARG A 140 6.24 6.15 -3.07
CA ARG A 140 6.91 7.21 -3.83
C ARG A 140 7.23 6.79 -5.26
N GLY A 141 7.77 5.58 -5.45
CA GLY A 141 8.08 5.05 -6.78
C GLY A 141 6.85 4.92 -7.68
N ALA A 142 5.69 4.61 -7.08
CA ALA A 142 4.42 4.50 -7.80
C ALA A 142 3.71 5.85 -7.98
N ALA A 143 4.06 6.91 -7.26
CA ALA A 143 3.30 8.18 -7.25
C ALA A 143 3.16 8.87 -8.63
N GLY A 144 3.99 8.50 -9.61
CA GLY A 144 3.86 8.95 -11.01
C GLY A 144 2.64 8.39 -11.75
N THR A 145 1.94 7.40 -11.20
CA THR A 145 0.69 6.85 -11.76
C THR A 145 -0.56 7.64 -11.35
N LEU A 146 -0.43 8.51 -10.35
CA LEU A 146 -1.54 9.31 -9.85
C LEU A 146 -1.91 10.41 -10.86
N GLY A 147 -3.21 10.70 -10.95
CA GLY A 147 -3.70 11.86 -11.70
C GLY A 147 -3.26 13.18 -11.08
N ASP A 148 -3.39 14.25 -11.86
CA ASP A 148 -3.24 15.64 -11.39
C ASP A 148 -4.60 16.16 -10.90
N ASP A 149 -5.17 15.44 -9.93
CA ASP A 149 -6.43 15.76 -9.28
C ASP A 149 -6.25 15.83 -7.75
N GLY A 150 -7.31 16.21 -7.04
CA GLY A 150 -7.27 16.34 -5.59
C GLY A 150 -6.93 15.04 -4.85
N TYR A 151 -7.25 13.88 -5.43
CA TYR A 151 -6.87 12.59 -4.85
C TYR A 151 -5.35 12.38 -4.98
N GLY A 152 -4.81 12.52 -6.20
CA GLY A 152 -3.39 12.39 -6.45
C GLY A 152 -2.54 13.39 -5.65
N GLU A 153 -2.98 14.64 -5.55
CA GLU A 153 -2.35 15.65 -4.69
C GLU A 153 -2.36 15.23 -3.22
N GLY A 154 -3.49 14.73 -2.72
CA GLY A 154 -3.64 14.26 -1.34
C GLY A 154 -2.67 13.13 -0.99
N VAL A 155 -2.56 12.12 -1.85
CA VAL A 155 -1.65 10.98 -1.66
C VAL A 155 -0.19 11.45 -1.70
N ARG A 156 0.21 12.28 -2.67
CA ARG A 156 1.58 12.82 -2.76
C ARG A 156 1.94 13.64 -1.51
N ALA A 157 1.01 14.46 -1.02
CA ALA A 157 1.22 15.23 0.20
C ALA A 157 1.36 14.33 1.43
N ALA A 158 0.58 13.24 1.52
CA ALA A 158 0.66 12.29 2.62
C ALA A 158 1.97 11.49 2.63
N ILE A 159 2.47 11.09 1.45
CA ILE A 159 3.82 10.52 1.29
C ILE A 159 4.86 11.46 1.89
N GLY A 160 4.85 12.75 1.49
CA GLY A 160 5.82 13.73 1.98
C GLY A 160 5.77 13.95 3.50
N ARG A 161 4.58 13.92 4.11
CA ARG A 161 4.44 14.01 5.58
C ARG A 161 5.02 12.80 6.29
N LEU A 162 4.77 11.60 5.77
CA LEU A 162 5.30 10.37 6.37
C LEU A 162 6.82 10.28 6.22
N GLU A 163 7.38 10.75 5.10
CA GLU A 163 8.83 10.87 4.89
C GLU A 163 9.47 11.77 5.96
N GLN A 164 8.90 12.93 6.24
CA GLN A 164 9.41 13.86 7.26
C GLN A 164 9.38 13.23 8.64
N ARG A 165 8.27 12.61 9.02
CA ARG A 165 8.14 11.92 10.31
C ARG A 165 9.19 10.83 10.50
N LEU A 166 9.41 9.99 9.49
CA LEU A 166 10.39 8.91 9.57
C LEU A 166 11.85 9.40 9.60
N ALA A 167 12.12 10.59 9.05
CA ALA A 167 13.42 11.23 9.14
C ALA A 167 13.67 11.85 10.54
N GLU A 168 12.63 12.35 11.20
CA GLU A 168 12.69 12.88 12.58
C GLU A 168 12.86 11.77 13.63
N GLU A 169 12.38 10.56 13.35
CA GLU A 169 12.57 9.37 14.19
C GLU A 169 14.01 8.81 14.12
N GLU A 170 14.85 9.27 13.18
CA GLU A 170 16.28 8.94 13.20
C GLU A 170 17.01 9.74 14.28
N PRO A 171 17.70 9.09 15.22
CA PRO A 171 18.62 9.81 16.09
C PRO A 171 19.72 10.45 15.22
N PRO A 172 20.13 11.70 15.50
CA PRO A 172 21.22 12.32 14.78
C PRO A 172 22.52 11.55 15.08
N GLY A 173 23.01 10.78 14.11
CA GLY A 173 24.41 10.34 14.08
C GLY A 173 24.65 8.86 14.33
N GLY A 174 24.60 8.07 13.26
CA GLY A 174 25.52 6.93 13.08
C GLY A 174 26.89 7.43 12.63
N VAL A 175 27.52 8.34 13.39
CA VAL A 175 28.96 8.56 13.25
C VAL A 175 29.61 7.53 14.16
N PRO A 176 30.41 6.57 13.66
CA PRO A 176 31.19 5.73 14.55
C PRO A 176 32.12 6.65 15.34
N GLU A 177 31.90 6.75 16.65
CA GLU A 177 32.83 7.39 17.58
C GLU A 177 34.24 6.83 17.30
N PRO A 178 35.23 7.67 16.95
CA PRO A 178 36.61 7.22 16.95
C PRO A 178 36.93 6.86 18.40
N GLY A 179 37.14 5.57 18.65
CA GLY A 179 37.49 5.05 19.96
C GLY A 179 38.66 5.83 20.58
N PRO A 180 38.80 5.83 21.91
CA PRO A 180 39.77 6.69 22.59
C PRO A 180 41.17 6.56 22.00
N LEU A 181 41.67 7.67 21.45
CA LEU A 181 43.07 7.84 21.14
C LEU A 181 43.83 7.99 22.46
N ASP A 182 44.24 6.87 23.03
CA ASP A 182 45.27 6.86 24.07
C ASP A 182 46.60 7.30 23.44
N GLY A 183 46.86 8.60 23.49
CA GLY A 183 48.23 9.13 23.63
C GLY A 183 48.61 9.17 25.12
N PRO A 184 49.87 9.52 25.50
CA PRO A 184 50.82 10.28 24.69
C PRO A 184 52.28 9.76 24.74
N GLY A 185 53.12 10.25 23.85
CA GLY A 185 54.57 10.04 23.96
C GLY A 185 55.31 10.41 22.69
N GLY A 186 55.38 11.70 22.39
CA GLY A 186 56.27 12.18 21.34
C GLY A 186 57.72 11.99 21.78
N GLU A 187 58.56 11.51 20.87
CA GLU A 187 59.97 11.85 20.78
C GLU A 187 60.49 11.52 19.38
N THR A 188 60.50 12.54 18.53
CA THR A 188 61.30 12.60 17.32
C THR A 188 62.78 12.70 17.69
N LEU A 189 63.59 11.70 17.38
CA LEU A 189 65.03 11.86 17.18
C LEU A 189 65.53 10.86 16.12
N GLY A 190 66.06 11.43 15.03
CA GLY A 190 66.59 10.69 13.88
C GLY A 190 67.87 9.89 14.17
N PRO A 191 68.41 9.17 13.17
CA PRO A 191 69.43 8.15 13.41
C PRO A 191 70.84 8.78 13.48
N PRO A 192 71.72 8.32 14.38
CA PRO A 192 73.14 8.53 14.20
C PRO A 192 73.79 7.36 13.45
N ARG A 193 74.91 7.72 12.82
CA ARG A 193 75.62 7.02 11.75
C ARG A 193 76.50 5.87 12.26
N ARG A 194 76.88 5.05 11.27
CA ARG A 194 77.88 3.97 11.25
C ARG A 194 79.24 4.31 11.89
N ARG A 195 79.92 3.23 12.37
CA ARG A 195 81.34 2.79 12.17
C ARG A 195 82.09 2.43 13.47
N PRO A 196 83.17 1.60 13.45
CA PRO A 196 84.03 1.16 12.32
C PRO A 196 83.60 -0.10 11.59
#